data_AF-A0A2N8P0U6-F1
#
_entry.id   AF-A0A2N8P0U6-F1
#
_cell.length_a   1.000
_cell.length_b   1.000
_cell.length_c   1.000
_cell.angle_alpha   90.00
_cell.angle_beta   90.00
_cell.angle_gamma   90.00
#
_symmetry.space_group_name_H-M   'P 1'
#
loop_
_entity.id
_entity.type
_entity.pdbx_description
1 polymer ?
#
loop_
_entity_poly.entity_id
_entity_poly.type
_entity_poly.pdbx_seq_one_letter_code
_entity_poly.pdbx_strand_id
1 'polypeptide(L)'
;MAYVEPSPIANRYALNVVSWGPYLPGWHTPRPELHIETFFAAQMFMFPLIVLWVGMQLVCLNHVTRRFPHWSVRRMLPVFFLTGVVSDIVVEGFFVPLTGAYAYPRALHELSLFGGHWYQMPLINIVLGACLLCSPETFMVWISQRRGTTVHIFRGSEHLAPRARSTLRILAGIGLANVVMLVYTALVGAVPLLGTGAVPADTPGWIWPG
;
A
#
# COMPACT_ATOMS: atom_id res chain seq x y z
N MET A 1 -23.14 10.55 15.75
CA MET A 1 -21.77 10.74 15.21
C MET A 1 -21.50 9.56 14.30
N ALA A 2 -21.35 9.83 13.00
CA ALA A 2 -21.22 8.80 11.97
C ALA A 2 -19.93 8.00 12.20
N TYR A 3 -20.05 6.76 12.64
CA TYR A 3 -18.97 5.79 12.49
C TYR A 3 -18.75 5.66 10.98
N VAL A 4 -17.64 6.23 10.51
CA VAL A 4 -17.17 6.07 9.13
C VAL A 4 -16.97 4.58 8.94
N GLU A 5 -17.85 3.94 8.17
CA GLU A 5 -17.75 2.51 7.89
C GLU A 5 -16.38 2.24 7.25
N PRO A 6 -15.64 1.23 7.73
CA PRO A 6 -14.29 0.97 7.28
C PRO A 6 -14.30 0.70 5.77
N SER A 7 -13.46 1.43 5.04
CA SER A 7 -13.15 1.19 3.64
C SER A 7 -11.63 1.10 3.57
N PRO A 8 -11.02 -0.05 3.22
CA PRO A 8 -11.56 -1.24 2.54
C PRO A 8 -12.31 -2.25 3.42
N ILE A 9 -13.03 -3.16 2.76
CA ILE A 9 -13.84 -4.23 3.39
C ILE A 9 -13.40 -5.59 2.85
N ALA A 10 -12.99 -6.47 3.77
CA ALA A 10 -12.52 -7.81 3.44
C ALA A 10 -13.65 -8.77 3.02
N ASN A 11 -13.32 -9.69 2.12
CA ASN A 11 -14.20 -10.78 1.71
C ASN A 11 -14.34 -11.81 2.84
N ARG A 12 -15.59 -12.07 3.25
CA ARG A 12 -15.90 -12.95 4.40
C ARG A 12 -15.63 -14.43 4.14
N TYR A 13 -15.63 -14.86 2.89
CA TYR A 13 -15.36 -16.24 2.51
C TYR A 13 -13.91 -16.49 2.07
N ALA A 14 -13.08 -15.44 2.05
CA ALA A 14 -11.64 -15.63 1.86
C ALA A 14 -11.01 -16.33 3.06
N LEU A 15 -9.78 -16.82 2.90
CA LEU A 15 -9.00 -17.25 4.06
C LEU A 15 -8.72 -16.02 4.90
N ASN A 16 -9.34 -15.91 6.07
CA ASN A 16 -9.29 -14.74 6.92
C ASN A 16 -8.60 -15.04 8.26
N VAL A 17 -8.00 -14.01 8.86
CA VAL A 17 -7.50 -14.01 10.24
C VAL A 17 -8.24 -12.97 11.06
N VAL A 18 -8.23 -13.15 12.37
CA VAL A 18 -8.79 -12.17 13.30
C VAL A 18 -7.92 -10.92 13.27
N SER A 19 -8.54 -9.75 13.10
CA SER A 19 -7.81 -8.49 13.20
C SER A 19 -7.38 -8.26 14.65
N TRP A 20 -6.15 -7.80 14.81
CA TRP A 20 -5.62 -7.29 16.07
C TRP A 20 -6.21 -5.91 16.48
N GLY A 21 -6.92 -5.22 15.59
CA GLY A 21 -7.47 -3.88 15.80
C GLY A 21 -8.22 -3.70 17.13
N PRO A 22 -9.19 -4.59 17.48
CA PRO A 22 -9.92 -4.54 18.74
C PRO A 22 -9.07 -4.56 20.02
N TYR A 23 -7.80 -4.97 19.94
CA TYR A 23 -6.88 -5.01 21.09
C TYR A 23 -6.00 -3.76 21.18
N LEU A 24 -6.08 -2.84 20.22
CA LEU A 24 -5.32 -1.59 20.22
C LEU A 24 -5.99 -0.54 21.13
N PRO A 25 -5.24 0.13 22.03
CA PRO A 25 -5.78 1.21 22.84
C PRO A 25 -6.41 2.31 21.97
N GLY A 26 -7.63 2.70 22.31
CA GLY A 26 -8.39 3.72 21.56
C GLY A 26 -9.21 3.17 20.39
N TRP A 27 -9.08 1.89 20.03
CA TRP A 27 -9.90 1.26 19.01
C TRP A 27 -11.31 0.95 19.54
N HIS A 28 -12.32 1.61 18.98
CA HIS A 28 -13.72 1.41 19.34
C HIS A 28 -14.51 1.08 18.07
N THR A 29 -14.81 -0.20 17.86
CA THR A 29 -15.70 -0.65 16.79
C THR A 29 -16.96 -1.26 17.40
N PRO A 30 -18.16 -0.99 16.84
CA PRO A 30 -19.41 -1.57 17.35
C PRO A 30 -19.47 -3.10 17.30
N ARG A 31 -18.68 -3.75 16.44
CA ARG A 31 -18.67 -5.21 16.21
C ARG A 31 -17.25 -5.74 15.98
N PRO A 32 -16.40 -5.81 17.02
CA PRO A 32 -15.01 -6.22 16.89
C PRO A 32 -14.83 -7.64 16.36
N GLU A 33 -15.78 -8.54 16.63
CA GLU A 33 -15.81 -9.92 16.16
C GLU A 33 -15.97 -10.04 14.63
N LEU A 34 -16.44 -8.99 13.97
CA LEU A 34 -16.59 -8.94 12.52
C LEU A 34 -15.37 -8.31 11.82
N HIS A 35 -14.39 -7.80 12.58
CA HIS A 35 -13.13 -7.31 12.02
C HIS A 35 -12.22 -8.48 11.66
N ILE A 36 -12.36 -8.91 10.41
CA ILE A 36 -11.54 -9.93 9.79
C ILE A 36 -10.61 -9.28 8.76
N GLU A 37 -9.43 -9.86 8.60
CA GLU A 37 -8.48 -9.48 7.56
C GLU A 37 -8.23 -10.68 6.67
N THR A 38 -8.33 -10.52 5.35
CA THR A 38 -8.01 -11.59 4.41
C THR A 38 -6.53 -11.91 4.48
N PHE A 39 -6.15 -13.14 4.79
CA PHE A 39 -4.79 -13.60 5.07
C PHE A 39 -3.72 -13.05 4.11
N PHE A 40 -4.01 -12.98 2.81
CA PHE A 40 -3.11 -12.43 1.79
C PHE A 40 -3.05 -10.89 1.73
N ALA A 41 -4.10 -10.21 2.17
CA ALA A 41 -4.20 -8.76 2.34
C ALA A 41 -3.99 -8.31 3.81
N ALA A 42 -3.86 -9.28 4.73
CA ALA A 42 -3.69 -9.07 6.15
C ALA A 42 -2.24 -8.73 6.46
N GLN A 43 -2.04 -8.19 7.65
CA GLN A 43 -0.73 -7.70 8.08
C GLN A 43 0.39 -8.76 8.09
N MET A 44 0.05 -10.05 8.08
CA MET A 44 1.03 -11.15 8.06
C MET A 44 1.81 -11.22 6.74
N PHE A 45 1.16 -11.03 5.59
CA PHE A 45 1.80 -11.08 4.26
C PHE A 45 2.09 -9.70 3.66
N MET A 46 1.70 -8.63 4.36
CA MET A 46 1.86 -7.26 3.86
C MET A 46 3.33 -6.87 3.65
N PHE A 47 4.26 -7.27 4.53
CA PHE A 47 5.68 -6.94 4.35
C PHE A 47 6.32 -7.63 3.13
N PRO A 48 6.19 -8.96 2.93
CA PRO A 48 6.62 -9.60 1.68
C PRO A 48 5.96 -8.99 0.44
N LEU A 49 4.66 -8.64 0.53
CA LEU A 49 3.93 -8.01 -0.57
C LEU A 49 4.52 -6.64 -0.94
N ILE A 50 4.81 -5.79 0.06
CA ILE A 50 5.48 -4.48 -0.16
C ILE A 50 6.84 -4.69 -0.84
N VAL A 51 7.62 -5.71 -0.44
CA VAL A 51 8.89 -6.01 -1.11
C VAL A 51 8.68 -6.37 -2.59
N LEU A 52 7.68 -7.18 -2.91
CA LEU A 52 7.34 -7.51 -4.31
C LEU A 52 6.89 -6.27 -5.08
N TRP A 53 6.13 -5.39 -4.44
CA TRP A 53 5.64 -4.14 -5.01
C TRP A 53 6.79 -3.17 -5.35
N VAL A 54 7.72 -2.95 -4.42
CA VAL A 54 8.96 -2.22 -4.65
C VAL A 54 9.78 -2.87 -5.76
N GLY A 55 9.87 -4.21 -5.76
CA GLY A 55 10.55 -4.97 -6.81
C GLY A 55 9.96 -4.72 -8.20
N MET A 56 8.64 -4.72 -8.33
CA MET A 56 7.94 -4.44 -9.58
C MET A 56 8.24 -3.01 -10.09
N GLN A 57 8.14 -2.01 -9.21
CA GLN A 57 8.46 -0.63 -9.58
C GLN A 57 9.94 -0.49 -10.01
N LEU A 58 10.86 -1.16 -9.31
CA LEU A 58 12.28 -1.19 -9.67
C LEU A 58 12.51 -1.81 -11.05
N VAL A 59 11.82 -2.90 -11.40
CA VAL A 59 11.91 -3.52 -12.74
C VAL A 59 11.48 -2.53 -13.82
N CYS A 60 10.33 -1.89 -13.65
CA CYS A 60 9.84 -0.87 -14.58
C CYS A 60 10.82 0.29 -14.72
N LEU A 61 11.32 0.81 -13.58
CA LEU A 61 12.24 1.94 -13.57
C LEU A 61 13.60 1.61 -14.17
N ASN A 62 14.12 0.40 -13.92
CA ASN A 62 15.37 -0.07 -14.50
C ASN A 62 15.25 -0.21 -16.02
N HIS A 63 14.10 -0.64 -16.53
CA HIS A 63 13.85 -0.67 -17.97
C HIS A 63 13.96 0.73 -18.58
N VAL A 64 13.32 1.74 -17.97
CA VAL A 64 13.39 3.13 -18.44
C VAL A 64 14.80 3.71 -18.29
N THR A 65 15.48 3.42 -17.17
CA THR A 65 16.85 3.90 -16.91
C THR A 65 17.86 3.36 -17.93
N ARG A 66 17.71 2.10 -18.36
CA ARG A 66 18.54 1.51 -19.42
C ARG A 66 18.30 2.17 -20.78
N ARG A 67 17.06 2.57 -21.06
CA ARG A 67 16.71 3.28 -22.31
C ARG A 67 17.20 4.73 -22.32
N PHE A 68 17.22 5.39 -21.16
CA PHE A 68 17.55 6.80 -20.99
C PHE A 68 18.61 7.06 -19.89
N PRO A 69 19.85 6.55 -20.05
CA PRO A 69 20.85 6.57 -18.98
C PRO A 69 21.33 7.98 -18.58
N HIS A 70 21.28 8.94 -19.51
CA HIS A 70 21.75 10.33 -19.30
C HIS A 70 20.71 11.23 -18.61
N TRP A 71 19.50 10.74 -18.35
CA TRP A 71 18.46 11.56 -17.73
C TRP A 71 18.82 11.92 -16.29
N SER A 72 18.74 13.21 -15.95
CA SER A 72 18.94 13.67 -14.58
C SER A 72 17.85 13.14 -13.65
N VAL A 73 18.10 13.17 -12.33
CA VAL A 73 17.11 12.77 -11.32
C VAL A 73 15.79 13.52 -11.50
N ARG A 74 15.83 14.82 -11.84
CA ARG A 74 14.63 15.63 -12.06
C ARG A 74 13.76 15.12 -13.21
N ARG A 75 14.37 14.64 -14.29
CA ARG A 75 13.65 14.05 -15.43
C ARG A 75 13.07 12.66 -15.10
N MET A 76 13.65 11.97 -14.12
CA MET A 76 13.16 10.67 -13.66
C MET A 76 12.02 10.76 -12.65
N LEU A 77 11.83 11.88 -11.94
CA LEU A 77 10.73 12.04 -10.97
C LEU A 77 9.32 11.71 -11.53
N PRO A 78 8.90 12.22 -12.72
CA PRO A 78 7.60 11.82 -13.26
C PRO A 78 7.56 10.33 -13.62
N VAL A 79 8.67 9.75 -14.09
CA VAL A 79 8.75 8.31 -14.35
C VAL A 79 8.56 7.51 -13.08
N PHE A 80 9.19 7.91 -11.98
CA PHE A 80 9.01 7.28 -10.66
C PHE A 80 7.55 7.25 -10.23
N PHE A 81 6.89 8.41 -10.31
CA PHE A 81 5.49 8.53 -9.95
C PHE A 81 4.62 7.63 -10.82
N LEU A 82 4.80 7.69 -12.14
CA LEU A 82 4.03 6.89 -13.09
C LEU A 82 4.24 5.39 -12.91
N THR A 83 5.48 4.93 -12.73
CA THR A 83 5.74 3.50 -12.49
C THR A 83 5.21 3.05 -11.14
N GLY A 84 5.20 3.93 -10.13
CA GLY A 84 4.58 3.67 -8.83
C GLY A 84 3.07 3.48 -8.96
N VAL A 85 2.38 4.40 -9.64
CA VAL A 85 0.93 4.31 -9.90
C VAL A 85 0.58 3.07 -10.71
N VAL A 86 1.33 2.76 -11.77
CA VAL A 86 1.12 1.53 -12.55
C VAL A 86 1.32 0.29 -11.69
N SER A 87 2.34 0.30 -10.82
CA SER A 87 2.61 -0.80 -9.91
C SER A 87 1.46 -1.00 -8.92
N ASP A 88 0.94 0.08 -8.35
CA ASP A 88 -0.22 0.06 -7.47
C ASP A 88 -1.46 -0.50 -8.18
N ILE A 89 -1.80 0.01 -9.38
CA ILE A 89 -2.93 -0.48 -10.18
C ILE A 89 -2.85 -1.98 -10.45
N VAL A 90 -1.65 -2.53 -10.68
CA VAL A 90 -1.47 -3.98 -10.87
C VAL A 90 -1.74 -4.75 -9.58
N VAL A 91 -1.26 -4.24 -8.44
CA VAL A 91 -1.48 -4.86 -7.12
C VAL A 91 -2.96 -4.79 -6.72
N GLU A 92 -3.55 -3.60 -6.78
CA GLU A 92 -4.98 -3.38 -6.52
C GLU A 92 -5.85 -4.17 -7.50
N GLY A 93 -5.48 -4.20 -8.78
CA GLY A 93 -6.16 -5.01 -9.80
C GLY A 93 -6.13 -6.52 -9.49
N PHE A 94 -5.07 -7.01 -8.87
CA PHE A 94 -4.99 -8.39 -8.41
C PHE A 94 -5.89 -8.64 -7.19
N PHE A 95 -5.86 -7.75 -6.19
CA PHE A 95 -6.60 -7.96 -4.95
C PHE A 95 -8.10 -7.65 -5.04
N VAL A 96 -8.49 -6.62 -5.77
CA VAL A 96 -9.88 -6.15 -5.84
C VAL A 96 -10.65 -6.88 -6.95
N PRO A 97 -10.47 -6.58 -8.25
CA PRO A 97 -11.29 -7.23 -9.29
C PRO A 97 -10.94 -8.71 -9.51
N LEU A 98 -9.66 -9.11 -9.45
CA LEU A 98 -9.28 -10.47 -9.84
C LEU A 98 -9.56 -11.52 -8.76
N THR A 99 -9.18 -11.25 -7.52
CA THR A 99 -9.35 -12.20 -6.40
C THR A 99 -10.55 -11.89 -5.51
N GLY A 100 -11.06 -10.65 -5.54
CA GLY A 100 -12.12 -10.22 -4.62
C GLY A 100 -11.69 -10.35 -3.16
N ALA A 101 -10.43 -10.08 -2.83
CA ALA A 101 -9.91 -10.14 -1.46
C ALA A 101 -10.54 -9.06 -0.57
N TYR A 102 -10.75 -7.87 -1.12
CA TYR A 102 -11.46 -6.77 -0.48
C TYR A 102 -12.07 -5.85 -1.55
N ALA A 103 -12.89 -4.89 -1.12
CA ALA A 103 -13.42 -3.84 -1.97
C ALA A 103 -13.55 -2.51 -1.24
N TYR A 104 -13.88 -1.47 -2.01
CA TYR A 104 -14.14 -0.12 -1.52
C TYR A 104 -15.59 0.33 -1.82
N PRO A 105 -16.62 -0.23 -1.16
CA PRO A 105 -18.02 0.01 -1.57
C PRO A 105 -18.46 1.47 -1.42
N ARG A 106 -17.85 2.23 -0.51
CA ARG A 106 -18.21 3.62 -0.21
C ARG A 106 -17.27 4.64 -0.86
N ALA A 107 -16.39 4.20 -1.75
CA ALA A 107 -15.49 5.11 -2.47
C ALA A 107 -16.26 6.09 -3.34
N LEU A 108 -15.68 7.28 -3.56
CA LEU A 108 -16.22 8.25 -4.51
C LEU A 108 -16.11 7.69 -5.93
N HIS A 109 -17.25 7.46 -6.58
CA HIS A 109 -17.30 6.86 -7.91
C HIS A 109 -16.55 7.71 -8.95
N GLU A 110 -16.66 9.04 -8.87
CA GLU A 110 -16.00 9.98 -9.78
C GLU A 110 -14.46 9.96 -9.66
N LEU A 111 -13.94 9.51 -8.52
CA LEU A 111 -12.50 9.42 -8.23
C LEU A 111 -12.04 7.96 -8.08
N SER A 112 -12.63 7.06 -8.88
CA SER A 112 -12.28 5.64 -8.88
C SER A 112 -12.15 5.10 -10.30
N LEU A 113 -11.20 4.19 -10.51
CA LEU A 113 -11.24 3.31 -11.66
C LEU A 113 -12.44 2.37 -11.50
N PHE A 114 -13.24 2.19 -12.56
CA PHE A 114 -14.48 1.40 -12.52
C PHE A 114 -15.50 1.91 -11.50
N GLY A 115 -15.55 3.23 -11.27
CA GLY A 115 -16.45 3.86 -10.32
C GLY A 115 -17.92 3.44 -10.50
N GLY A 116 -18.57 3.09 -9.39
CA GLY A 116 -19.95 2.60 -9.39
C GLY A 116 -20.10 1.10 -9.57
N HIS A 117 -18.99 0.35 -9.60
CA HIS A 117 -18.96 -1.11 -9.51
C HIS A 117 -18.32 -1.58 -8.21
N TRP A 118 -18.66 -2.80 -7.78
CA TRP A 118 -18.09 -3.40 -6.56
C TRP A 118 -16.56 -3.51 -6.58
N TYR A 119 -15.97 -3.67 -7.77
CA TYR A 119 -14.53 -3.79 -7.99
C TYR A 119 -13.84 -2.44 -8.28
N GLN A 120 -14.48 -1.33 -7.91
CA GLN A 120 -13.88 -0.01 -8.07
C GLN A 120 -12.58 0.14 -7.27
N MET A 121 -11.60 0.80 -7.88
CA MET A 121 -10.30 1.08 -7.26
C MET A 121 -10.16 2.60 -7.07
N PRO A 122 -10.21 3.13 -5.83
CA PRO A 122 -10.14 4.56 -5.59
C PRO A 122 -8.80 5.14 -6.03
N LEU A 123 -8.83 6.15 -6.90
CA LEU A 123 -7.61 6.80 -7.41
C LEU A 123 -6.77 7.41 -6.30
N ILE A 124 -7.42 7.91 -5.25
CA ILE A 124 -6.72 8.47 -4.08
C ILE A 124 -5.91 7.38 -3.37
N ASN A 125 -6.48 6.18 -3.19
CA ASN A 125 -5.79 5.07 -2.55
C ASN A 125 -4.62 4.60 -3.43
N ILE A 126 -4.83 4.53 -4.74
CA ILE A 126 -3.78 4.18 -5.71
C ILE A 126 -2.60 5.16 -5.62
N VAL A 127 -2.89 6.46 -5.56
CA VAL A 127 -1.85 7.49 -5.46
C VAL A 127 -1.15 7.44 -4.12
N LEU A 128 -1.88 7.25 -3.01
CA LEU A 128 -1.30 7.11 -1.69
C LEU A 128 -0.41 5.87 -1.57
N GLY A 129 -0.87 4.71 -2.07
CA GLY A 129 -0.09 3.47 -2.09
C GLY A 129 1.17 3.61 -2.93
N ALA A 130 1.05 4.17 -4.14
CA ALA A 130 2.19 4.50 -4.98
C ALA A 130 3.21 5.43 -4.29
N CYS A 131 2.75 6.52 -3.67
CA CYS A 131 3.61 7.55 -3.09
C CYS A 131 4.23 7.16 -1.75
N LEU A 132 3.58 6.27 -0.98
CA LEU A 132 4.01 5.95 0.38
C LEU A 132 4.60 4.54 0.50
N LEU A 133 4.00 3.53 -0.14
CA LEU A 133 4.35 2.13 0.10
C LEU A 133 5.47 1.59 -0.82
N CYS A 134 5.65 2.17 -2.01
CA CYS A 134 6.66 1.67 -2.95
C CYS A 134 7.65 2.73 -3.47
N SER A 135 7.20 3.95 -3.79
CA SER A 135 8.06 4.95 -4.43
C SER A 135 9.23 5.44 -3.57
N PRO A 136 9.07 5.70 -2.25
CA PRO A 136 10.19 6.15 -1.41
C PRO A 136 11.32 5.12 -1.35
N GLU A 137 10.99 3.85 -1.14
CA GLU A 137 11.91 2.72 -1.07
C GLU A 137 12.61 2.52 -2.41
N THR A 138 11.84 2.48 -3.50
CA THR A 138 12.36 2.38 -4.87
C THR A 138 13.32 3.52 -5.16
N PHE A 139 12.97 4.75 -4.79
CA PHE A 139 13.82 5.92 -4.99
C PHE A 139 15.13 5.81 -4.22
N MET A 140 15.07 5.42 -2.95
CA MET A 140 16.25 5.21 -2.11
C MET A 140 17.19 4.13 -2.66
N VAL A 141 16.64 3.03 -3.18
CA VAL A 141 17.43 1.96 -3.81
C VAL A 141 18.03 2.46 -5.12
N TRP A 142 17.24 3.04 -6.02
CA TRP A 142 17.69 3.49 -7.33
C TRP A 142 18.78 4.57 -7.24
N ILE A 143 18.62 5.57 -6.36
CA ILE A 143 19.63 6.62 -6.20
C ILE A 143 20.93 6.06 -5.61
N SER A 144 20.82 5.05 -4.73
CA SER A 144 21.98 4.39 -4.13
C SER A 144 22.77 3.62 -5.19
N GLN A 145 22.09 2.89 -6.07
CA GLN A 145 22.68 2.18 -7.21
C GLN A 145 23.36 3.16 -8.18
N ARG A 146 22.70 4.28 -8.49
CA ARG A 146 23.22 5.28 -9.42
C ARG A 146 24.46 6.02 -8.91
N ARG A 147 24.55 6.24 -7.59
CA ARG A 147 25.67 6.95 -6.95
C ARG A 147 26.77 6.02 -6.43
N GLY A 148 26.55 4.70 -6.46
CA GLY A 148 27.46 3.75 -5.81
C GLY A 148 27.55 3.94 -4.30
N THR A 149 26.50 4.45 -3.67
CA THR A 149 26.46 4.75 -2.22
C THR A 149 25.57 3.76 -1.48
N THR A 150 25.73 3.67 -0.16
CA THR A 150 24.78 2.95 0.69
C THR A 150 23.39 3.62 0.65
N VAL A 151 22.33 2.79 0.67
CA VAL A 151 20.93 3.22 0.78
C VAL A 151 20.77 4.13 2.00
N HIS A 152 19.99 5.22 1.85
CA HIS A 152 19.88 6.30 2.84
C HIS A 152 19.64 5.81 4.28
N ILE A 153 18.70 4.87 4.47
CA ILE A 153 18.36 4.31 5.79
C ILE A 153 19.45 3.44 6.43
N PHE A 154 20.48 3.05 5.65
CA PHE A 154 21.57 2.20 6.13
C PHE A 154 22.90 2.94 6.26
N ARG A 155 22.94 4.25 6.01
CA ARG A 155 24.16 5.06 6.17
C ARG A 155 24.62 5.06 7.63
N GLY A 156 25.92 5.02 7.85
CA GLY A 156 26.54 4.87 9.18
C GLY A 156 26.76 3.41 9.59
N SER A 157 26.02 2.45 9.02
CA SER A 157 26.15 1.03 9.37
C SER A 157 27.49 0.41 8.95
N GLU A 158 28.20 1.04 8.02
CA GLU A 158 29.53 0.68 7.54
C GLU A 158 30.61 0.74 8.63
N HIS A 159 30.41 1.51 9.70
CA HIS A 159 31.35 1.61 10.83
C HIS A 159 31.17 0.50 11.87
N LEU A 160 30.13 -0.34 11.73
CA LEU A 160 29.80 -1.39 12.69
C LEU A 160 30.40 -2.74 12.29
N ALA A 161 30.64 -3.58 13.30
CA ALA A 161 30.97 -4.98 13.12
C ALA A 161 29.87 -5.73 12.34
N PRO A 162 30.19 -6.80 11.59
CA PRO A 162 29.25 -7.44 10.65
C PRO A 162 27.90 -7.85 11.27
N ARG A 163 27.90 -8.44 12.48
CA ARG A 163 26.65 -8.84 13.16
C ARG A 163 25.79 -7.63 13.55
N ALA A 164 26.40 -6.64 14.19
CA ALA A 164 25.71 -5.40 14.58
C ALA A 164 25.16 -4.63 13.36
N ARG A 165 25.92 -4.62 12.26
CA ARG A 165 25.49 -4.03 10.98
C ARG A 165 24.22 -4.68 10.43
N SER A 166 24.18 -6.01 10.38
CA SER A 166 23.00 -6.74 9.87
C SER A 166 21.77 -6.47 10.74
N THR A 167 21.91 -6.57 12.07
CA THR A 167 20.82 -6.29 13.00
C THR A 167 20.32 -4.85 12.87
N LEU A 168 21.23 -3.86 12.81
CA LEU A 168 20.85 -2.46 12.64
C LEU A 168 20.08 -2.23 11.33
N ARG A 169 20.51 -2.83 10.21
CA ARG A 169 19.83 -2.68 8.92
C ARG A 169 18.42 -3.28 8.94
N ILE A 170 18.25 -4.43 9.59
CA ILE A 170 16.92 -5.03 9.78
C ILE A 170 16.03 -4.09 10.60
N LEU A 171 16.52 -3.60 11.74
CA LEU A 171 15.78 -2.65 12.59
C LEU A 171 15.44 -1.36 11.86
N ALA A 172 16.36 -0.81 11.06
CA ALA A 172 16.12 0.38 10.25
C ALA A 172 15.05 0.16 9.18
N GLY A 173 15.06 -1.01 8.53
CA GLY A 173 14.01 -1.41 7.58
C GLY A 173 12.64 -1.56 8.24
N ILE A 174 12.58 -2.23 9.40
CA ILE A 174 11.35 -2.36 10.20
C ILE A 174 10.84 -0.98 10.63
N GLY A 175 11.73 -0.11 11.12
CA GLY A 175 11.37 1.25 11.53
C GLY A 175 10.80 2.07 10.39
N LEU A 176 11.44 2.06 9.23
CA LEU A 176 10.93 2.71 8.01
C LEU A 176 9.54 2.18 7.65
N ALA A 177 9.39 0.86 7.58
CA ALA A 177 8.13 0.24 7.18
C ALA A 177 6.98 0.59 8.13
N ASN A 178 7.24 0.64 9.44
CA ASN A 178 6.23 1.06 10.42
C ASN A 178 5.86 2.54 10.29
N VAL A 179 6.83 3.43 10.06
CA VAL A 179 6.56 4.86 9.84
C VAL A 179 5.72 5.07 8.58
N VAL A 180 6.10 4.41 7.49
CA VAL A 180 5.37 4.43 6.22
C VAL A 180 3.94 3.91 6.41
N MET A 181 3.79 2.76 7.05
CA MET A 181 2.47 2.17 7.33
C MET A 181 1.59 3.05 8.21
N LEU A 182 2.17 3.70 9.23
CA LEU A 182 1.45 4.63 10.09
C LEU A 182 0.92 5.83 9.29
N VAL A 183 1.78 6.46 8.48
CA VAL A 183 1.40 7.60 7.64
C VAL A 183 0.36 7.19 6.60
N TYR A 184 0.56 6.05 5.94
CA TYR A 184 -0.40 5.51 4.98
C TYR A 184 -1.77 5.25 5.63
N THR A 185 -1.80 4.56 6.76
CA THR A 185 -3.04 4.24 7.48
C THR A 185 -3.76 5.51 7.93
N ALA A 186 -3.04 6.51 8.44
CA ALA A 186 -3.62 7.78 8.84
C ALA A 186 -4.24 8.54 7.66
N LEU A 187 -3.55 8.58 6.51
CA LEU A 187 -4.04 9.28 5.32
C LEU A 187 -5.21 8.55 4.68
N VAL A 188 -5.15 7.23 4.52
CA VAL A 188 -6.25 6.41 4.01
C VAL A 188 -7.47 6.51 4.94
N GLY A 189 -7.28 6.45 6.25
CA GLY A 189 -8.34 6.64 7.23
C GLY A 189 -9.00 8.03 7.18
N ALA A 190 -8.28 9.03 6.66
CA ALA A 190 -8.80 10.39 6.45
C ALA A 190 -9.49 10.57 5.08
N VAL A 191 -9.32 9.66 4.10
CA VAL A 191 -9.94 9.78 2.76
C VAL A 191 -11.46 9.95 2.83
N PRO A 192 -12.22 9.24 3.68
CA PRO A 192 -13.67 9.43 3.78
C PRO A 192 -14.10 10.85 4.20
N LEU A 193 -13.21 11.65 4.81
CA LEU A 193 -13.49 13.05 5.13
C LEU A 193 -13.65 13.93 3.88
N LEU A 194 -13.16 13.46 2.72
CA LEU A 194 -13.34 14.11 1.43
C LEU A 194 -14.71 13.80 0.79
N GLY A 195 -15.48 12.89 1.39
CA GLY A 195 -16.77 12.42 0.89
C GLY A 195 -16.78 10.91 0.61
N THR A 196 -17.99 10.35 0.49
CA THR A 196 -18.22 8.92 0.23
C THR A 196 -19.26 8.74 -0.87
N GLY A 197 -19.11 7.72 -1.71
CA GLY A 197 -20.11 7.31 -2.71
C GLY A 197 -21.22 6.42 -2.14
N ALA A 198 -22.25 6.21 -2.95
CA ALA A 198 -23.28 5.20 -2.68
C ALA A 198 -22.71 3.79 -2.89
N VAL A 199 -23.20 2.79 -2.16
CA VAL A 199 -22.79 1.40 -2.39
C VAL A 199 -23.23 0.95 -3.80
N PRO A 200 -22.33 0.41 -4.64
CA PRO A 200 -22.68 -0.13 -5.94
C PRO A 200 -23.79 -1.19 -5.87
N ALA A 201 -24.74 -1.14 -6.80
CA ALA A 201 -25.87 -2.09 -6.85
C ALA A 201 -25.44 -3.54 -7.15
N ASP A 202 -24.28 -3.71 -7.79
CA ASP A 202 -23.66 -5.00 -8.09
C ASP A 202 -22.75 -5.50 -6.96
N THR A 203 -22.74 -4.84 -5.78
CA THR A 203 -21.94 -5.28 -4.63
C THR A 203 -22.40 -6.65 -4.15
N PRO A 204 -21.52 -7.67 -4.17
CA PRO A 204 -21.91 -9.00 -3.76
C PRO A 204 -22.12 -9.11 -2.25
N GLY A 205 -23.08 -9.93 -1.83
CA GLY A 205 -23.41 -10.17 -0.42
C GLY A 205 -22.26 -10.75 0.42
N TRP A 206 -21.23 -11.31 -0.22
CA TRP A 206 -20.02 -11.79 0.45
C TRP A 206 -19.02 -10.70 0.85
N ILE A 207 -19.11 -9.51 0.25
CA ILE A 207 -18.35 -8.30 0.64
C ILE A 207 -19.17 -7.50 1.64
N TRP A 208 -20.39 -7.15 1.22
CA TRP A 208 -21.25 -6.24 1.93
C TRP A 208 -22.64 -6.87 2.08
N PRO A 209 -23.06 -7.21 3.30
CA PRO A 209 -24.46 -7.55 3.51
C PRO A 209 -25.25 -6.24 3.37
N GLY A 210 -25.98 -6.09 2.28
CA GLY A 210 -27.08 -5.13 2.23
C GLY A 210 -28.10 -5.43 3.32
#